data_AF-A0A7C4ENM2-F1
#
_entry.id   AF-A0A7C4ENM2-F1
#
_cell.length_a   1.000
_cell.length_b   1.000
_cell.length_c   1.000
_cell.angle_alpha   90.00
_cell.angle_beta   90.00
_cell.angle_gamma   90.00
#
_symmetry.space_group_name_H-M   'P 1'
#
loop_
_entity.id
_entity.type
_entity.pdbx_description
1 polymer ?
#
loop_
_entity_poly.entity_id
_entity_poly.type
_entity_poly.pdbx_seq_one_letter_code
_entity_poly.pdbx_strand_id
1 'polypeptide(L)'
;MSYRPLRIRAALFDFDGTLTQPGALDFDQIRAALGCPPGIPILEFIDGLAEPSAQAAARMILHQMELQAAAQSVPNHGAEDLIAFLREKQIKIGIVSRNSRKAIEVALKNFTRTLPHDFDVIISRDDCSQPKPKPDSILLAAQRLGINPAETVVVGDYFFDIEAGRAAGSPTVFLNNRNLTLPDNCPSTFTIADLAELRGIIELGLPLAQGKLPHHFLRTFLKGTPSSDTEVLVWPAIGEDTAAVDIVREEVIVLKSDPITFVTESIGQYAVLVNANDIATAGARPRWFLTSLLFPPGTTPDAIQLLMQELAQTCSRWGISLCGGHTEITDAVTRPVVTGTLVGTVAKKDLLEKRNIRPGDILIMTKAAGIEGTAIIARECPTLLRRAGMTDEEIETCTSYLNQISILQEASIAACTQGVCAMHDVTEGGIVTAISELSEASKCKIKVHCDRIVVYPLTRKVCTHLGINPLGLIGSGCLLICCREGAVEQLCRKFLAADIPCAPIGEVIEYGTGVEAFVAGKPVKWPHFEVDELARLFHNLAEEQKKG
;
A
#
# COMPACT_ATOMS: atom_id res chain seq x y z
N MET A 1 -20.51 -17.89 6.87
CA MET A 1 -19.09 -18.10 6.51
C MET A 1 -18.24 -17.36 7.53
N SER A 2 -17.31 -18.04 8.22
CA SER A 2 -16.33 -17.35 9.07
C SER A 2 -15.26 -16.79 8.15
N TYR A 3 -15.30 -15.49 7.88
CA TYR A 3 -14.26 -14.80 7.13
C TYR A 3 -13.03 -14.68 8.05
N ARG A 4 -12.09 -15.61 7.92
CA ARG A 4 -10.76 -15.42 8.52
C ARG A 4 -9.92 -14.58 7.55
N PRO A 5 -9.17 -13.57 8.04
CA PRO A 5 -8.23 -12.83 7.20
C PRO A 5 -7.20 -13.78 6.57
N LEU A 6 -6.89 -13.54 5.30
CA LEU A 6 -5.86 -14.28 4.58
C LEU A 6 -4.49 -13.93 5.16
N ARG A 7 -3.66 -14.94 5.45
CA ARG A 7 -2.25 -14.77 5.79
C ARG A 7 -1.46 -15.79 4.98
N ILE A 8 -0.42 -15.37 4.29
CA ILE A 8 0.39 -16.25 3.43
C ILE A 8 1.83 -16.19 3.89
N ARG A 9 2.38 -17.36 4.20
CA ARG A 9 3.80 -17.57 4.58
C ARG A 9 4.48 -18.60 3.69
N ALA A 10 3.70 -19.43 3.00
CA ALA A 10 4.19 -20.39 2.03
C ALA A 10 3.32 -20.44 0.78
N ALA A 11 3.92 -20.76 -0.36
CA ALA A 11 3.23 -21.10 -1.60
C ALA A 11 3.70 -22.48 -2.09
N LEU A 12 2.76 -23.39 -2.27
CA LEU A 12 2.98 -24.73 -2.82
C LEU A 12 2.41 -24.79 -4.22
N PHE A 13 3.27 -25.11 -5.17
CA PHE A 13 2.92 -25.18 -6.58
C PHE A 13 2.81 -26.64 -7.03
N ASP A 14 1.77 -26.95 -7.81
CA ASP A 14 1.92 -28.02 -8.78
C ASP A 14 3.05 -27.69 -9.77
N PHE A 15 3.58 -28.72 -10.42
CA PHE A 15 4.69 -28.56 -11.34
C PHE A 15 4.23 -28.54 -12.80
N ASP A 16 3.58 -29.60 -13.26
CA ASP A 16 3.33 -29.86 -14.69
C ASP A 16 2.05 -29.16 -15.18
N GLY A 17 2.24 -28.04 -15.90
CA GLY A 17 1.14 -27.17 -16.34
C GLY A 17 0.88 -25.96 -15.44
N THR A 18 1.48 -25.99 -14.25
CA THR A 18 1.55 -24.84 -13.34
C THR A 18 2.89 -24.12 -13.49
N LEU A 19 4.00 -24.65 -12.96
CA LEU A 19 5.32 -24.01 -13.10
C LEU A 19 5.95 -24.24 -14.48
N THR A 20 5.62 -25.34 -15.15
CA THR A 20 5.95 -25.56 -16.58
C THR A 20 4.71 -25.33 -17.45
N GLN A 21 4.91 -24.97 -18.72
CA GLN A 21 3.79 -24.82 -19.65
C GLN A 21 3.03 -26.15 -19.83
N PRO A 22 1.70 -26.10 -20.01
CA PRO A 22 0.92 -27.30 -20.28
C PRO A 22 1.30 -27.91 -21.64
N GLY A 23 1.18 -29.23 -21.75
CA GLY A 23 1.34 -29.96 -23.02
C GLY A 23 2.69 -30.63 -23.26
N ALA A 24 3.70 -30.43 -22.40
CA ALA A 24 4.96 -31.18 -22.49
C ALA A 24 4.76 -32.68 -22.18
N LEU A 25 3.84 -33.00 -21.27
CA LEU A 25 3.46 -34.36 -20.91
C LEU A 25 2.12 -34.73 -21.56
N ASP A 26 2.15 -35.62 -22.56
CA ASP A 26 0.96 -36.10 -23.26
C ASP A 26 0.32 -37.27 -22.49
N PHE A 27 -0.71 -36.95 -21.71
CA PHE A 27 -1.43 -37.95 -20.91
C PHE A 27 -2.17 -38.99 -21.75
N ASP A 28 -2.62 -38.66 -22.96
CA ASP A 28 -3.32 -39.60 -23.83
C ASP A 28 -2.35 -40.61 -24.43
N GLN A 29 -1.15 -40.15 -24.80
CA GLN A 29 -0.06 -41.04 -25.22
C GLN A 29 0.37 -41.98 -24.09
N ILE A 30 0.49 -41.48 -22.85
CA ILE A 30 0.83 -42.31 -21.68
C ILE A 30 -0.27 -43.36 -21.45
N ARG A 31 -1.54 -42.97 -21.52
CA ARG A 31 -2.66 -43.91 -21.39
C ARG A 31 -2.61 -45.01 -22.43
N ALA A 32 -2.37 -44.64 -23.70
CA ALA A 32 -2.26 -45.60 -24.79
C ALA A 32 -1.07 -46.58 -24.58
N ALA A 33 0.09 -46.06 -24.15
CA ALA A 33 1.27 -46.88 -23.90
C ALA A 33 1.09 -47.87 -22.73
N LEU A 34 0.32 -47.48 -21.71
CA LEU A 34 0.03 -48.30 -20.53
C LEU A 34 -1.20 -49.21 -20.68
N GLY A 35 -2.02 -49.00 -21.72
CA GLY A 35 -3.34 -49.63 -21.84
C GLY A 35 -4.34 -49.16 -20.78
N CYS A 36 -4.16 -47.95 -20.24
CA CYS A 36 -5.00 -47.37 -19.20
C CYS A 36 -6.32 -46.85 -19.81
N PRO A 37 -7.51 -47.30 -19.35
CA PRO A 37 -8.79 -46.82 -19.84
C PRO A 37 -9.01 -45.30 -19.63
N PRO A 38 -9.79 -44.64 -20.50
CA PRO A 38 -10.22 -43.26 -20.29
C PRO A 38 -10.94 -43.10 -18.93
N GLY A 39 -10.71 -41.99 -18.24
CA GLY A 39 -11.37 -41.67 -16.97
C GLY A 39 -10.75 -42.30 -15.72
N ILE A 40 -9.85 -43.28 -15.85
CA ILE A 40 -9.10 -43.83 -14.70
C ILE A 40 -7.78 -43.06 -14.54
N PRO A 41 -7.46 -42.48 -13.38
CA PRO A 41 -6.15 -41.88 -13.14
C PRO A 41 -4.98 -42.88 -13.33
N ILE A 42 -3.90 -42.46 -13.99
CA ILE A 42 -2.81 -43.36 -14.44
C ILE A 42 -2.11 -44.07 -13.26
N LEU A 43 -1.82 -43.35 -12.17
CA LEU A 43 -1.12 -43.96 -11.02
C LEU A 43 -1.98 -45.02 -10.34
N GLU A 44 -3.27 -44.74 -10.18
CA GLU A 44 -4.27 -45.62 -9.59
C GLU A 44 -4.49 -46.86 -10.46
N PHE A 45 -4.44 -46.72 -11.79
CA PHE A 45 -4.43 -47.87 -12.70
C PHE A 45 -3.20 -48.76 -12.51
N ILE A 46 -2.00 -48.16 -12.43
CA ILE A 46 -0.75 -48.89 -12.22
C ILE A 46 -0.79 -49.64 -10.90
N ASP A 47 -1.19 -48.97 -9.81
CA ASP A 47 -1.25 -49.58 -8.47
C ASP A 47 -2.32 -50.69 -8.37
N GLY A 48 -3.33 -50.67 -9.25
CA GLY A 48 -4.37 -51.69 -9.35
C GLY A 48 -4.00 -52.93 -10.18
N LEU A 49 -2.85 -52.96 -10.86
CA LEU A 49 -2.43 -54.14 -11.64
C LEU A 49 -2.11 -55.31 -10.70
N ALA A 50 -2.63 -56.51 -11.01
CA ALA A 50 -2.51 -57.67 -10.13
C ALA A 50 -1.08 -58.25 -10.04
N GLU A 51 -0.31 -58.13 -11.12
CA GLU A 51 1.04 -58.71 -11.23
C GLU A 51 2.12 -57.67 -10.89
N PRO A 52 3.00 -57.90 -9.89
CA PRO A 52 4.08 -56.98 -9.53
C PRO A 52 5.05 -56.68 -10.69
N SER A 53 5.24 -57.64 -11.59
CA SER A 53 6.07 -57.47 -12.79
C SER A 53 5.44 -56.50 -13.80
N ALA A 54 4.11 -56.56 -13.96
CA ALA A 54 3.36 -55.64 -14.80
C ALA A 54 3.34 -54.22 -14.21
N GLN A 55 3.19 -54.10 -12.88
CA GLN A 55 3.35 -52.82 -12.17
C GLN A 55 4.71 -52.20 -12.41
N ALA A 56 5.80 -52.98 -12.26
CA ALA A 56 7.16 -52.50 -12.49
C ALA A 56 7.38 -52.04 -13.94
N ALA A 57 6.89 -52.80 -14.93
CA ALA A 57 6.98 -52.43 -16.34
C ALA A 57 6.21 -51.13 -16.64
N ALA A 58 4.99 -51.00 -16.14
CA ALA A 58 4.17 -49.80 -16.30
C ALA A 58 4.83 -48.55 -15.66
N ARG A 59 5.43 -48.70 -14.47
CA ARG A 59 6.18 -47.62 -13.81
C ARG A 59 7.42 -47.20 -14.60
N MET A 60 8.12 -48.15 -15.24
CA MET A 60 9.26 -47.81 -16.11
C MET A 60 8.83 -47.02 -17.35
N ILE A 61 7.73 -47.42 -18.00
CA ILE A 61 7.18 -46.70 -19.16
C ILE A 61 6.81 -45.27 -18.75
N LEU A 62 6.05 -45.13 -17.66
CA LEU A 62 5.68 -43.82 -17.14
C LEU A 62 6.91 -42.97 -16.83
N HIS A 63 7.90 -43.52 -16.13
CA HIS A 63 9.12 -42.81 -15.78
C HIS A 63 9.91 -42.33 -17.02
N GLN A 64 10.00 -43.16 -18.06
CA GLN A 64 10.70 -42.78 -19.30
C GLN A 64 10.00 -41.64 -20.02
N MET A 65 8.66 -41.69 -20.11
CA MET A 65 7.86 -40.64 -20.72
C MET A 65 7.90 -39.33 -19.91
N GLU A 66 7.84 -39.42 -18.58
CA GLU A 66 8.03 -38.28 -17.67
C GLU A 66 9.38 -37.58 -17.90
N LEU A 67 10.47 -38.34 -18.04
CA LEU A 67 11.81 -37.79 -18.28
C LEU A 67 11.94 -37.12 -19.66
N GLN A 68 11.31 -37.71 -20.70
CA GLN A 68 11.31 -37.12 -22.04
C GLN A 68 10.54 -35.81 -22.08
N ALA A 69 9.35 -35.77 -21.47
CA ALA A 69 8.56 -34.56 -21.32
C ALA A 69 9.30 -33.49 -20.53
N ALA A 70 9.89 -33.86 -19.38
CA ALA A 70 10.67 -32.95 -18.54
C ALA A 70 11.81 -32.29 -19.30
N ALA A 71 12.56 -33.05 -20.12
CA ALA A 71 13.67 -32.54 -20.92
C ALA A 71 13.23 -31.48 -21.95
N GLN A 72 11.99 -31.53 -22.43
CA GLN A 72 11.44 -30.60 -23.42
C GLN A 72 10.56 -29.50 -22.81
N SER A 73 10.32 -29.56 -21.49
CA SER A 73 9.48 -28.60 -20.79
C SER A 73 10.07 -27.18 -20.81
N VAL A 74 9.20 -26.17 -20.77
CA VAL A 74 9.58 -24.76 -20.69
C VAL A 74 8.85 -24.14 -19.49
N PRO A 75 9.48 -23.20 -18.75
CA PRO A 75 8.81 -22.48 -17.68
C PRO A 75 7.51 -21.82 -18.15
N ASN A 76 6.49 -21.85 -17.31
CA ASN A 76 5.23 -21.16 -17.59
C ASN A 76 5.43 -19.64 -17.58
N HIS A 77 4.56 -18.93 -18.29
CA HIS A 77 4.61 -17.47 -18.31
C HIS A 77 4.48 -16.92 -16.87
N GLY A 78 5.36 -15.97 -16.51
CA GLY A 78 5.41 -15.37 -15.18
C GLY A 78 6.00 -16.25 -14.07
N ALA A 79 6.31 -17.54 -14.31
CA ALA A 79 6.77 -18.45 -13.26
C ALA A 79 8.07 -18.00 -12.59
N GLU A 80 9.13 -17.73 -13.36
CA GLU A 80 10.43 -17.33 -12.80
C GLU A 80 10.38 -15.99 -12.07
N ASP A 81 9.64 -15.02 -12.61
CA ASP A 81 9.46 -13.70 -11.99
C ASP A 81 8.67 -13.81 -10.68
N LEU A 82 7.66 -14.67 -10.64
CA LEU A 82 6.91 -14.95 -9.42
C LEU A 82 7.78 -15.62 -8.36
N ILE A 83 8.60 -16.62 -8.72
CA ILE A 83 9.51 -17.26 -7.76
C ILE A 83 10.49 -16.24 -7.18
N ALA A 84 11.09 -15.39 -8.02
CA ALA A 84 11.97 -14.32 -7.56
C ALA A 84 11.26 -13.36 -6.60
N PHE A 85 10.03 -12.94 -6.92
CA PHE A 85 9.20 -12.11 -6.06
C PHE A 85 8.90 -12.78 -4.71
N LEU A 86 8.54 -14.07 -4.70
CA LEU A 86 8.27 -14.81 -3.47
C LEU A 86 9.51 -14.89 -2.56
N ARG A 87 10.70 -15.09 -3.14
CA ARG A 87 11.97 -15.07 -2.41
C ARG A 87 12.26 -13.70 -1.81
N GLU A 88 12.03 -12.62 -2.58
CA GLU A 88 12.18 -11.24 -2.10
C GLU A 88 11.27 -10.97 -0.88
N LYS A 89 10.02 -11.44 -0.93
CA LYS A 89 9.05 -11.32 0.17
C LYS A 89 9.22 -12.36 1.27
N GLN A 90 10.28 -13.18 1.22
CA GLN A 90 10.60 -14.22 2.20
C GLN A 90 9.48 -15.25 2.40
N ILE A 91 8.67 -15.48 1.36
CA ILE A 91 7.66 -16.55 1.33
C ILE A 91 8.36 -17.87 1.06
N LYS A 92 8.01 -18.89 1.84
CA LYS A 92 8.51 -20.25 1.63
C LYS A 92 7.91 -20.86 0.37
N ILE A 93 8.74 -21.47 -0.45
CA ILE A 93 8.33 -21.98 -1.76
C ILE A 93 8.44 -23.49 -1.76
N GLY A 94 7.38 -24.17 -2.18
CA GLY A 94 7.41 -25.62 -2.34
C GLY A 94 6.83 -26.09 -3.66
N ILE A 95 7.31 -27.25 -4.11
CA ILE A 95 6.72 -28.00 -5.22
C ILE A 95 5.99 -29.21 -4.63
N VAL A 96 4.75 -29.43 -5.07
CA VAL A 96 3.98 -30.64 -4.76
C VAL A 96 3.47 -31.22 -6.07
N SER A 97 4.07 -32.31 -6.53
CA SER A 97 3.76 -32.90 -7.84
C SER A 97 3.52 -34.41 -7.75
N ARG A 98 2.71 -34.93 -8.69
CA ARG A 98 2.50 -36.38 -8.90
C ARG A 98 3.58 -37.02 -9.79
N ASN A 99 4.56 -36.23 -10.24
CA ASN A 99 5.69 -36.67 -11.06
C ASN A 99 6.85 -37.21 -10.19
N SER A 100 7.77 -37.95 -10.78
CA SER A 100 8.99 -38.41 -10.08
C SER A 100 9.92 -37.26 -9.72
N ARG A 101 10.67 -37.39 -8.62
CA ARG A 101 11.68 -36.40 -8.20
C ARG A 101 12.66 -36.07 -9.32
N LYS A 102 13.11 -37.12 -10.02
CA LYS A 102 14.08 -37.00 -11.11
C LYS A 102 13.53 -36.21 -12.30
N ALA A 103 12.26 -36.36 -12.64
CA ALA A 103 11.64 -35.59 -13.72
C ALA A 103 11.54 -34.09 -13.36
N ILE A 104 11.14 -33.77 -12.13
CA ILE A 104 11.12 -32.38 -11.63
C ILE A 104 12.51 -31.76 -11.73
N GLU A 105 13.55 -32.47 -11.26
CA GLU A 105 14.94 -31.99 -11.31
C GLU A 105 15.47 -31.81 -12.75
N VAL A 106 15.04 -32.66 -13.70
CA VAL A 106 15.40 -32.51 -15.12
C VAL A 106 14.72 -31.27 -15.71
N ALA A 107 13.43 -31.09 -15.49
CA ALA A 107 12.67 -29.94 -15.99
C ALA A 107 13.17 -28.61 -15.39
N LEU A 108 13.54 -28.58 -14.10
CA LEU A 108 14.10 -27.40 -13.47
C LEU A 108 15.40 -26.91 -14.13
N LYS A 109 16.13 -27.76 -14.86
CA LYS A 109 17.32 -27.32 -15.63
C LYS A 109 16.98 -26.45 -16.83
N ASN A 110 15.72 -26.45 -17.27
CA ASN A 110 15.23 -25.61 -18.36
C ASN A 110 14.83 -24.21 -17.88
N PHE A 111 14.86 -23.96 -16.56
CA PHE A 111 14.71 -22.64 -15.97
C PHE A 111 16.07 -21.93 -16.04
N THR A 112 16.04 -20.63 -16.37
CA THR A 112 17.25 -19.82 -16.60
C THR A 112 17.60 -18.95 -15.40
N ARG A 113 16.59 -18.54 -14.62
CA ARG A 113 16.70 -17.62 -13.48
C ARG A 113 16.33 -18.28 -12.16
N THR A 114 15.61 -19.39 -12.20
CA THR A 114 15.21 -20.16 -11.01
C THR A 114 16.07 -21.42 -10.88
N LEU A 115 16.56 -21.66 -9.67
CA LEU A 115 17.42 -22.79 -9.34
C LEU A 115 16.72 -23.73 -8.34
N PRO A 116 17.11 -25.02 -8.26
CA PRO A 116 16.48 -25.96 -7.33
C PRO A 116 16.49 -25.53 -5.86
N HIS A 117 17.48 -24.73 -5.43
CA HIS A 117 17.59 -24.24 -4.05
C HIS A 117 16.68 -23.05 -3.73
N ASP A 118 15.99 -22.49 -4.73
CA ASP A 118 14.94 -21.50 -4.50
C ASP A 118 13.68 -22.13 -3.88
N PHE A 119 13.54 -23.45 -4.00
CA PHE A 119 12.46 -24.22 -3.39
C PHE A 119 12.90 -24.76 -2.03
N ASP A 120 12.22 -24.33 -0.96
CA ASP A 120 12.46 -24.79 0.40
C ASP A 120 12.00 -26.24 0.61
N VAL A 121 11.05 -26.72 -0.19
CA VAL A 121 10.58 -28.12 -0.15
C VAL A 121 10.16 -28.62 -1.54
N ILE A 122 10.48 -29.88 -1.85
CA ILE A 122 9.95 -30.59 -3.01
C ILE A 122 9.32 -31.89 -2.50
N ILE A 123 8.01 -32.05 -2.72
CA ILE A 123 7.24 -33.28 -2.50
C ILE A 123 6.88 -33.84 -3.87
N SER A 124 7.53 -34.93 -4.22
CA SER A 124 7.26 -35.69 -5.45
C SER A 124 6.37 -36.89 -5.16
N ARG A 125 6.01 -37.65 -6.20
CA ARG A 125 5.39 -38.97 -6.05
C ARG A 125 6.19 -39.89 -5.13
N ASP A 126 7.51 -39.75 -5.14
CA ASP A 126 8.42 -40.63 -4.41
C ASP A 126 8.45 -40.33 -2.90
N ASP A 127 7.90 -39.17 -2.48
CA ASP A 127 7.89 -38.70 -1.08
C ASP A 127 6.59 -39.06 -0.32
N CYS A 128 5.51 -39.42 -1.01
CA CYS A 128 4.18 -39.55 -0.40
C CYS A 128 3.43 -40.79 -0.91
N SER A 129 2.91 -41.59 0.01
CA SER A 129 2.13 -42.80 -0.31
C SER A 129 0.73 -42.50 -0.86
N GLN A 130 0.21 -41.30 -0.62
CA GLN A 130 -1.11 -40.85 -1.06
C GLN A 130 -1.01 -39.47 -1.72
N PRO A 131 -0.73 -39.40 -3.04
CA PRO A 131 -0.64 -38.12 -3.73
C PRO A 131 -2.00 -37.42 -3.85
N LYS A 132 -1.98 -36.16 -4.31
CA LYS A 132 -3.16 -35.37 -4.70
C LYS A 132 -4.15 -36.23 -5.51
N PRO A 133 -5.47 -36.22 -5.23
CA PRO A 133 -6.23 -35.17 -4.55
C PRO A 133 -6.27 -35.24 -3.01
N LYS A 134 -5.64 -36.23 -2.39
CA LYS A 134 -5.60 -36.31 -0.92
C LYS A 134 -4.69 -35.22 -0.32
N PRO A 135 -4.93 -34.78 0.92
CA PRO A 135 -4.21 -33.66 1.52
C PRO A 135 -2.77 -34.02 1.95
N ASP A 136 -2.42 -35.30 2.02
CA ASP A 136 -1.17 -35.80 2.61
C ASP A 136 0.08 -35.12 2.08
N SER A 137 0.18 -34.91 0.76
CA SER A 137 1.33 -34.25 0.15
C SER A 137 1.44 -32.77 0.52
N ILE A 138 0.30 -32.08 0.70
CA ILE A 138 0.24 -30.68 1.15
C ILE A 138 0.59 -30.59 2.63
N LEU A 139 0.04 -31.48 3.45
CA LEU A 139 0.32 -31.55 4.89
C LEU A 139 1.79 -31.87 5.18
N LEU A 140 2.40 -32.79 4.41
CA LEU A 140 3.81 -33.12 4.50
C LEU A 140 4.70 -31.92 4.12
N ALA A 141 4.36 -31.19 3.05
CA ALA A 141 5.06 -29.98 2.67
C ALA A 141 4.97 -28.91 3.78
N ALA A 142 3.77 -28.63 4.27
CA ALA A 142 3.53 -27.69 5.36
C ALA A 142 4.30 -28.06 6.64
N GLN A 143 4.33 -29.35 6.99
CA GLN A 143 5.11 -29.86 8.11
C GLN A 143 6.62 -29.64 7.91
N ARG A 144 7.18 -29.97 6.74
CA ARG A 144 8.61 -29.74 6.43
C ARG A 144 8.99 -28.27 6.47
N LEU A 145 8.06 -27.37 6.10
CA LEU A 145 8.24 -25.92 6.16
C LEU A 145 8.04 -25.33 7.57
N GLY A 146 7.41 -26.07 8.48
CA GLY A 146 7.02 -25.56 9.80
C GLY A 146 5.95 -24.47 9.73
N ILE A 147 5.06 -24.52 8.73
CA ILE A 147 4.02 -23.51 8.48
C ILE A 147 2.64 -24.18 8.55
N ASN A 148 1.65 -23.49 9.09
CA ASN A 148 0.28 -23.99 9.15
C ASN A 148 -0.31 -24.08 7.73
N PRO A 149 -1.03 -25.16 7.35
CA PRO A 149 -1.71 -25.24 6.06
C PRO A 149 -2.61 -24.03 5.76
N ALA A 150 -3.26 -23.44 6.77
CA ALA A 150 -4.08 -22.25 6.61
C ALA A 150 -3.28 -20.99 6.20
N GLU A 151 -1.96 -21.00 6.41
CA GLU A 151 -1.02 -19.95 5.98
C GLU A 151 -0.23 -20.33 4.71
N THR A 152 -0.63 -21.41 4.04
CA THR A 152 0.06 -21.99 2.88
C THR A 152 -0.89 -21.98 1.69
N VAL A 153 -0.60 -21.19 0.65
CA VAL A 153 -1.42 -21.18 -0.57
C VAL A 153 -1.04 -22.35 -1.48
N VAL A 154 -2.03 -23.08 -1.98
CA VAL A 154 -1.83 -24.18 -2.93
C VAL A 154 -2.26 -23.71 -4.32
N VAL A 155 -1.35 -23.78 -5.28
CA VAL A 155 -1.51 -23.28 -6.65
C VAL A 155 -1.41 -24.45 -7.61
N GLY A 156 -2.41 -24.63 -8.45
CA GLY A 156 -2.42 -25.70 -9.43
C GLY A 156 -3.37 -25.43 -10.59
N ASP A 157 -3.16 -26.11 -11.70
CA ASP A 157 -3.94 -26.00 -12.93
C ASP A 157 -4.94 -27.16 -13.09
N TYR A 158 -5.01 -28.06 -12.11
CA TYR A 158 -5.95 -29.18 -12.11
C TYR A 158 -6.77 -29.27 -10.82
N PHE A 159 -7.98 -29.83 -10.91
CA PHE A 159 -8.91 -29.85 -9.78
C PHE A 159 -8.40 -30.69 -8.59
N PHE A 160 -7.49 -31.66 -8.82
CA PHE A 160 -6.86 -32.41 -7.73
C PHE A 160 -6.01 -31.52 -6.81
N ASP A 161 -5.43 -30.44 -7.34
CA ASP A 161 -4.65 -29.48 -6.54
C ASP A 161 -5.55 -28.70 -5.59
N ILE A 162 -6.71 -28.29 -6.13
CA ILE A 162 -7.73 -27.56 -5.39
C ILE A 162 -8.36 -28.45 -4.32
N GLU A 163 -8.67 -29.70 -4.66
CA GLU A 163 -9.23 -30.67 -3.71
C GLU A 163 -8.24 -30.96 -2.56
N ALA A 164 -6.97 -31.22 -2.89
CA ALA A 164 -5.93 -31.49 -1.90
C ALA A 164 -5.69 -30.29 -0.97
N GLY A 165 -5.59 -29.08 -1.53
CA GLY A 165 -5.41 -27.87 -0.75
C GLY A 165 -6.59 -27.60 0.18
N ARG A 166 -7.83 -27.73 -0.32
CA ARG A 166 -9.04 -27.57 0.49
C ARG A 166 -9.11 -28.59 1.62
N ALA A 167 -8.84 -29.86 1.32
CA ALA A 167 -8.82 -30.92 2.32
C ALA A 167 -7.73 -30.71 3.38
N ALA A 168 -6.62 -30.07 3.03
CA ALA A 168 -5.55 -29.70 3.96
C ALA A 168 -5.88 -28.44 4.79
N GLY A 169 -6.94 -27.71 4.45
CA GLY A 169 -7.30 -26.44 5.09
C GLY A 169 -6.54 -25.22 4.54
N SER A 170 -5.94 -25.35 3.36
CA SER A 170 -5.18 -24.31 2.68
C SER A 170 -6.05 -23.45 1.75
N PRO A 171 -5.79 -22.13 1.64
CA PRO A 171 -6.31 -21.35 0.52
C PRO A 171 -5.79 -21.90 -0.81
N THR A 172 -6.64 -21.92 -1.84
CA THR A 172 -6.34 -22.53 -3.13
C THR A 172 -6.48 -21.55 -4.28
N VAL A 173 -5.54 -21.61 -5.23
CA VAL A 173 -5.52 -20.79 -6.43
C VAL A 173 -5.55 -21.72 -7.64
N PHE A 174 -6.61 -21.60 -8.42
CA PHE A 174 -6.75 -22.34 -9.67
C PHE A 174 -6.18 -21.54 -10.84
N LEU A 175 -5.13 -22.05 -11.47
CA LEU A 175 -4.55 -21.50 -12.70
C LEU A 175 -5.31 -22.04 -13.91
N ASN A 176 -6.22 -21.25 -14.45
CA ASN A 176 -7.06 -21.67 -15.58
C ASN A 176 -6.42 -21.35 -16.95
N ASN A 177 -5.19 -21.80 -17.16
CA ASN A 177 -4.47 -21.62 -18.43
C ASN A 177 -4.84 -22.68 -19.50
N ARG A 178 -5.68 -23.66 -19.14
CA ARG A 178 -6.19 -24.73 -20.03
C ARG A 178 -7.68 -24.60 -20.37
N ASN A 179 -8.36 -23.51 -19.96
CA ASN A 179 -9.81 -23.33 -20.11
C ASN A 179 -10.64 -24.50 -19.54
N LEU A 180 -10.24 -25.01 -18.38
CA LEU A 180 -10.96 -26.06 -17.66
C LEU A 180 -12.02 -25.45 -16.74
N THR A 181 -13.08 -26.21 -16.48
CA THR A 181 -14.11 -25.85 -15.50
C THR A 181 -13.94 -26.72 -14.26
N LEU A 182 -13.81 -26.09 -13.09
CA LEU A 182 -13.78 -26.82 -11.83
C LEU A 182 -15.16 -27.45 -11.54
N PRO A 183 -15.20 -28.64 -10.92
CA PRO A 183 -16.45 -29.21 -10.40
C PRO A 183 -17.14 -28.27 -9.40
N ASP A 184 -18.47 -28.16 -9.45
CA ASP A 184 -19.25 -27.28 -8.55
C ASP A 184 -18.99 -27.55 -7.05
N ASN A 185 -18.67 -28.80 -6.71
CA ASN A 185 -18.35 -29.22 -5.34
C ASN A 185 -16.89 -28.96 -4.93
N CYS A 186 -16.05 -28.45 -5.83
CA CYS A 186 -14.63 -28.16 -5.58
C CYS A 186 -14.26 -26.72 -6.00
N PRO A 187 -14.87 -25.68 -5.38
CA PRO A 187 -14.53 -24.30 -5.71
C PRO A 187 -13.14 -23.93 -5.16
N SER A 188 -12.33 -23.25 -5.96
CA SER A 188 -11.07 -22.65 -5.50
C SER A 188 -11.32 -21.38 -4.68
N THR A 189 -10.33 -20.97 -3.86
CA THR A 189 -10.39 -19.68 -3.15
C THR A 189 -10.24 -18.51 -4.12
N PHE A 190 -9.32 -18.65 -5.08
CA PHE A 190 -9.09 -17.70 -6.16
C PHE A 190 -8.95 -18.45 -7.49
N THR A 191 -9.15 -17.73 -8.59
CA THR A 191 -8.89 -18.22 -9.94
C THR A 191 -8.11 -17.16 -10.70
N ILE A 192 -7.03 -17.56 -11.37
CA ILE A 192 -6.17 -16.70 -12.17
C ILE A 192 -6.02 -17.30 -13.57
N ALA A 193 -5.81 -16.47 -14.58
CA ALA A 193 -5.49 -16.95 -15.93
C ALA A 193 -3.98 -17.09 -16.15
N ASP A 194 -3.19 -16.28 -15.45
CA ASP A 194 -1.73 -16.21 -15.56
C ASP A 194 -1.06 -16.20 -14.18
N LEU A 195 0.13 -16.81 -14.05
CA LEU A 195 0.88 -16.80 -12.79
C LEU A 195 1.29 -15.40 -12.33
N ALA A 196 1.42 -14.43 -13.24
CA ALA A 196 1.71 -13.05 -12.88
C ALA A 196 0.62 -12.43 -12.00
N GLU A 197 -0.64 -12.88 -12.12
CA GLU A 197 -1.75 -12.39 -11.29
C GLU A 197 -1.65 -12.87 -9.83
N LEU A 198 -0.96 -13.98 -9.58
CA LEU A 198 -0.78 -14.52 -8.23
C LEU A 198 -0.07 -13.52 -7.31
N ARG A 199 0.77 -12.64 -7.86
CA ARG A 199 1.43 -11.57 -7.09
C ARG A 199 0.43 -10.77 -6.24
N GLY A 200 -0.68 -10.33 -6.82
CA GLY A 200 -1.67 -9.52 -6.10
C GLY A 200 -2.37 -10.32 -4.98
N ILE A 201 -2.58 -11.62 -5.17
CA ILE A 201 -3.14 -12.51 -4.15
C ILE A 201 -2.14 -12.74 -3.01
N ILE A 202 -0.86 -12.92 -3.33
CA ILE A 202 0.19 -13.05 -2.32
C ILE A 202 0.28 -11.77 -1.51
N GLU A 203 0.30 -10.60 -2.16
CA GLU A 203 0.36 -9.29 -1.49
C GLU A 203 -0.83 -9.09 -0.52
N LEU A 204 -2.04 -9.56 -0.84
CA LEU A 204 -3.19 -9.54 0.08
C LEU A 204 -2.98 -10.36 1.36
N GLY A 205 -2.15 -11.40 1.31
CA GLY A 205 -1.82 -12.26 2.44
C GLY A 205 -0.57 -11.84 3.23
N LEU A 206 0.15 -10.81 2.77
CA LEU A 206 1.35 -10.31 3.43
C LEU A 206 1.00 -9.34 4.57
N PRO A 207 1.80 -9.31 5.65
CA PRO A 207 1.67 -8.27 6.67
C PRO A 207 2.01 -6.91 6.09
N LEU A 208 1.23 -5.90 6.44
CA LEU A 208 1.50 -4.51 6.07
C LEU A 208 2.48 -3.87 7.06
N ALA A 209 3.32 -2.97 6.55
CA ALA A 209 4.19 -2.13 7.38
C ALA A 209 3.37 -1.04 8.10
N GLN A 210 3.98 -0.41 9.10
CA GLN A 210 3.42 0.77 9.77
C GLN A 210 3.37 1.97 8.81
N GLY A 211 2.22 2.65 8.72
CA GLY A 211 1.98 3.82 7.86
C GLY A 211 0.61 3.79 7.21
N LYS A 212 0.39 4.63 6.18
CA LYS A 212 -0.83 4.58 5.34
C LYS A 212 -0.98 3.22 4.63
N LEU A 213 -2.23 2.83 4.38
CA LEU A 213 -2.54 1.68 3.53
C LEU A 213 -2.01 1.95 2.10
N PRO A 214 -1.27 1.01 1.47
CA PRO A 214 -0.78 1.22 0.11
C PRO A 214 -1.90 1.59 -0.87
N HIS A 215 -1.65 2.59 -1.71
CA HIS A 215 -2.66 3.20 -2.57
C HIS A 215 -3.37 2.20 -3.50
N HIS A 216 -2.67 1.16 -3.98
CA HIS A 216 -3.28 0.14 -4.85
C HIS A 216 -4.34 -0.71 -4.12
N PHE A 217 -4.15 -1.00 -2.83
CA PHE A 217 -5.15 -1.66 -2.01
C PHE A 217 -6.33 -0.73 -1.72
N LEU A 218 -6.05 0.50 -1.27
CA LEU A 218 -7.08 1.49 -0.98
C LEU A 218 -7.97 1.73 -2.19
N ARG A 219 -7.39 1.90 -3.38
CA ARG A 219 -8.11 2.04 -4.66
C ARG A 219 -9.07 0.89 -4.90
N THR A 220 -8.62 -0.33 -4.66
CA THR A 220 -9.39 -1.53 -4.92
C THR A 220 -10.54 -1.68 -3.93
N PHE A 221 -10.29 -1.41 -2.64
CA PHE A 221 -11.28 -1.55 -1.57
C PHE A 221 -12.36 -0.47 -1.64
N LEU A 222 -12.01 0.75 -2.06
CA LEU A 222 -12.97 1.84 -2.25
C LEU A 222 -13.94 1.61 -3.41
N LYS A 223 -13.56 0.86 -4.46
CA LYS A 223 -14.49 0.58 -5.59
C LYS A 223 -15.77 -0.17 -5.19
N GLY A 224 -15.75 -0.86 -4.05
CA GLY A 224 -16.91 -1.60 -3.55
C GLY A 224 -17.90 -0.77 -2.73
N THR A 225 -17.62 0.52 -2.48
CA THR A 225 -18.51 1.35 -1.65
C THR A 225 -19.72 1.85 -2.45
N PRO A 226 -20.94 1.77 -1.90
CA PRO A 226 -22.14 2.30 -2.57
C PRO A 226 -22.04 3.82 -2.73
N SER A 227 -22.35 4.34 -3.92
CA SER A 227 -22.30 5.78 -4.23
C SER A 227 -23.59 6.29 -4.87
N SER A 228 -24.71 6.23 -4.15
CA SER A 228 -26.04 6.58 -4.69
C SER A 228 -26.65 7.86 -4.12
N ASP A 229 -26.06 8.45 -3.08
CA ASP A 229 -26.60 9.64 -2.44
C ASP A 229 -26.22 10.92 -3.22
N THR A 230 -27.20 11.64 -3.75
CA THR A 230 -26.98 12.85 -4.54
C THR A 230 -26.55 14.05 -3.72
N GLU A 231 -26.73 14.03 -2.39
CA GLU A 231 -26.29 15.10 -1.50
C GLU A 231 -24.78 15.05 -1.26
N VAL A 232 -24.15 13.89 -1.46
CA VAL A 232 -22.70 13.73 -1.36
C VAL A 232 -22.04 14.24 -2.64
N LEU A 233 -21.39 15.40 -2.52
CA LEU A 233 -20.70 16.07 -3.62
C LEU A 233 -19.31 15.48 -3.86
N VAL A 234 -18.56 15.20 -2.79
CA VAL A 234 -17.20 14.62 -2.83
C VAL A 234 -17.23 13.26 -2.15
N TRP A 235 -16.97 12.21 -2.93
CA TRP A 235 -16.96 10.82 -2.50
C TRP A 235 -15.55 10.34 -2.11
N PRO A 236 -15.43 9.28 -1.29
CA PRO A 236 -14.13 8.71 -0.94
C PRO A 236 -13.34 8.28 -2.18
N ALA A 237 -12.16 8.86 -2.35
CA ALA A 237 -11.22 8.51 -3.42
C ALA A 237 -9.78 8.81 -2.98
N ILE A 238 -8.81 8.29 -3.73
CA ILE A 238 -7.39 8.62 -3.50
C ILE A 238 -7.15 10.08 -3.85
N GLY A 239 -6.49 10.81 -2.96
CA GLY A 239 -6.22 12.24 -3.12
C GLY A 239 -7.41 13.15 -2.81
N GLU A 240 -8.53 12.60 -2.31
CA GLU A 240 -9.61 13.41 -1.74
C GLU A 240 -9.47 13.46 -0.22
N ASP A 241 -9.19 14.66 0.29
CA ASP A 241 -8.88 14.86 1.71
C ASP A 241 -10.15 14.93 2.56
N THR A 242 -11.29 15.33 1.98
CA THR A 242 -12.53 15.58 2.71
C THR A 242 -13.74 15.00 1.97
N ALA A 243 -14.80 14.71 2.72
CA ALA A 243 -16.13 14.50 2.15
C ALA A 243 -16.90 15.82 2.19
N ALA A 244 -17.75 16.06 1.19
CA ALA A 244 -18.59 17.25 1.11
C ALA A 244 -20.05 16.85 0.89
N VAL A 245 -20.96 17.38 1.71
CA VAL A 245 -22.39 17.06 1.71
C VAL A 245 -23.22 18.34 1.61
N ASP A 246 -24.11 18.40 0.63
CA ASP A 246 -25.05 19.50 0.43
C ASP A 246 -26.26 19.34 1.38
N ILE A 247 -26.52 20.34 2.24
CA ILE A 247 -27.62 20.27 3.23
C ILE A 247 -28.82 21.13 2.84
N VAL A 248 -28.58 22.30 2.24
CA VAL A 248 -29.65 23.26 1.87
C VAL A 248 -29.37 23.95 0.54
N ARG A 249 -28.90 23.24 -0.50
CA ARG A 249 -28.59 23.71 -1.87
C ARG A 249 -27.62 24.90 -2.03
N GLU A 250 -27.32 25.63 -0.96
CA GLU A 250 -26.48 26.84 -0.91
C GLU A 250 -25.36 26.70 0.13
N GLU A 251 -25.52 25.83 1.13
CA GLU A 251 -24.50 25.52 2.14
C GLU A 251 -24.10 24.04 2.08
N VAL A 252 -22.79 23.82 2.10
CA VAL A 252 -22.14 22.51 2.09
C VAL A 252 -21.43 22.31 3.42
N ILE A 253 -21.64 21.13 4.02
CA ILE A 253 -20.83 20.64 5.12
C ILE A 253 -19.64 19.86 4.56
N VAL A 254 -18.45 20.20 5.04
CA VAL A 254 -17.20 19.49 4.73
C VAL A 254 -16.79 18.70 5.97
N LEU A 255 -16.44 17.43 5.78
CA LEU A 255 -16.18 16.45 6.83
C LEU A 255 -14.79 15.86 6.64
N LYS A 256 -14.02 15.79 7.73
CA LYS A 256 -12.73 15.11 7.81
C LYS A 256 -12.63 14.31 9.09
N SER A 257 -11.94 13.18 9.04
CA SER A 257 -11.41 12.55 10.25
C SER A 257 -9.99 12.05 9.99
N ASP A 258 -9.09 12.30 10.93
CA ASP A 258 -7.72 11.79 10.91
C ASP A 258 -7.19 11.46 12.32
N PRO A 259 -6.48 10.33 12.49
CA PRO A 259 -5.79 9.99 13.71
C PRO A 259 -4.36 10.54 13.77
N ILE A 260 -3.92 10.95 14.96
CA ILE A 260 -2.53 11.27 15.24
C ILE A 260 -1.91 10.11 16.04
N THR A 261 -0.93 9.43 15.42
CA THR A 261 -0.35 8.17 15.94
C THR A 261 1.16 8.19 16.17
N PHE A 262 1.87 9.15 15.57
CA PHE A 262 3.34 9.16 15.57
C PHE A 262 3.96 10.04 16.66
N VAL A 263 3.36 11.19 16.94
CA VAL A 263 3.87 12.21 17.88
C VAL A 263 3.26 12.04 19.26
N THR A 264 4.09 12.16 20.30
CA THR A 264 3.64 12.06 21.71
C THR A 264 3.47 13.43 22.34
N GLU A 265 4.38 14.36 22.03
CA GLU A 265 4.27 15.74 22.48
C GLU A 265 3.45 16.60 21.50
N SER A 266 2.64 17.50 22.06
CA SER A 266 1.75 18.38 21.32
C SER A 266 0.68 17.69 20.45
N ILE A 267 0.34 16.45 20.78
CA ILE A 267 -0.62 15.63 20.03
C ILE A 267 -1.99 16.31 19.87
N GLY A 268 -2.42 17.13 20.84
CA GLY A 268 -3.66 17.88 20.76
C GLY A 268 -3.60 18.98 19.70
N GLN A 269 -2.47 19.69 19.61
CA GLN A 269 -2.26 20.69 18.56
C GLN A 269 -2.32 20.06 17.16
N TYR A 270 -1.63 18.93 16.97
CA TYR A 270 -1.65 18.19 15.70
C TYR A 270 -3.05 17.72 15.33
N ALA A 271 -3.79 17.14 16.28
CA ALA A 271 -5.12 16.61 16.02
C ALA A 271 -6.09 17.67 15.49
N VAL A 272 -6.02 18.89 16.05
CA VAL A 272 -6.84 20.01 15.58
C VAL A 272 -6.33 20.53 14.24
N LEU A 273 -5.02 20.80 14.12
CA LEU A 273 -4.47 21.47 12.94
C LEU A 273 -4.46 20.63 11.68
N VAL A 274 -4.12 19.34 11.77
CA VAL A 274 -4.14 18.43 10.60
C VAL A 274 -5.55 18.36 10.05
N ASN A 275 -6.54 18.02 10.88
CA ASN A 275 -7.94 17.98 10.45
C ASN A 275 -8.42 19.35 9.92
N ALA A 276 -7.98 20.46 10.52
CA ALA A 276 -8.37 21.80 10.09
C ALA A 276 -7.76 22.19 8.75
N ASN A 277 -6.52 21.80 8.49
CA ASN A 277 -5.86 21.99 7.20
C ASN A 277 -6.66 21.31 6.09
N ASP A 278 -7.05 20.04 6.27
CA ASP A 278 -7.88 19.32 5.29
C ASP A 278 -9.21 20.02 5.00
N ILE A 279 -9.93 20.45 6.04
CA ILE A 279 -11.18 21.20 5.86
C ILE A 279 -10.94 22.48 5.06
N ALA A 280 -9.82 23.15 5.30
CA ALA A 280 -9.49 24.38 4.62
C ALA A 280 -9.10 24.18 3.15
N THR A 281 -8.58 23.01 2.74
CA THR A 281 -8.26 22.75 1.31
C THR A 281 -9.51 22.73 0.43
N ALA A 282 -10.68 22.40 0.99
CA ALA A 282 -11.97 22.50 0.31
C ALA A 282 -12.50 23.95 0.18
N GLY A 283 -11.76 24.94 0.69
CA GLY A 283 -12.22 26.32 0.84
C GLY A 283 -13.19 26.53 2.01
N ALA A 284 -13.42 25.49 2.82
CA ALA A 284 -14.35 25.55 3.94
C ALA A 284 -13.72 26.15 5.19
N ARG A 285 -14.57 26.78 6.00
CA ARG A 285 -14.18 27.26 7.32
C ARG A 285 -14.33 26.13 8.33
N PRO A 286 -13.27 25.73 9.06
CA PRO A 286 -13.36 24.87 10.24
C PRO A 286 -14.33 25.42 11.29
N ARG A 287 -15.23 24.58 11.83
CA ARG A 287 -16.26 25.02 12.81
C ARG A 287 -16.29 24.17 14.07
N TRP A 288 -16.44 22.86 13.92
CA TRP A 288 -16.77 21.96 15.03
C TRP A 288 -15.85 20.74 15.01
N PHE A 289 -15.21 20.47 16.15
CA PHE A 289 -14.29 19.37 16.33
C PHE A 289 -14.83 18.36 17.34
N LEU A 290 -14.82 17.10 16.97
CA LEU A 290 -15.05 15.94 17.83
C LEU A 290 -13.75 15.16 17.93
N THR A 291 -13.48 14.55 19.08
CA THR A 291 -12.23 13.78 19.24
C THR A 291 -12.44 12.52 20.06
N SER A 292 -11.86 11.39 19.64
CA SER A 292 -11.72 10.22 20.51
C SER A 292 -10.28 10.10 21.00
N LEU A 293 -10.10 9.98 22.30
CA LEU A 293 -8.82 9.90 23.00
C LEU A 293 -8.63 8.49 23.53
N LEU A 294 -7.63 7.77 23.03
CA LEU A 294 -7.31 6.41 23.45
C LEU A 294 -5.96 6.43 24.16
N PHE A 295 -5.91 5.92 25.39
CA PHE A 295 -4.69 5.90 26.20
C PHE A 295 -4.35 4.49 26.68
N PRO A 296 -3.06 4.12 26.77
CA PRO A 296 -2.65 2.85 27.35
C PRO A 296 -2.93 2.83 28.87
N PRO A 297 -3.15 1.64 29.48
CA PRO A 297 -3.17 1.48 30.92
C PRO A 297 -1.88 2.02 31.56
N GLY A 298 -2.02 2.74 32.67
CA GLY A 298 -0.90 3.42 33.35
C GLY A 298 -0.75 4.91 33.03
N THR A 299 -1.51 5.43 32.07
CA THR A 299 -1.59 6.89 31.82
C THR A 299 -2.18 7.61 33.02
N THR A 300 -1.55 8.70 33.47
CA THR A 300 -2.03 9.49 34.61
C THR A 300 -3.18 10.42 34.21
N PRO A 301 -4.13 10.71 35.13
CA PRO A 301 -5.16 11.72 34.88
C PRO A 301 -4.62 13.10 34.52
N ASP A 302 -3.46 13.49 35.08
CA ASP A 302 -2.77 14.75 34.79
C ASP A 302 -2.33 14.85 33.32
N ALA A 303 -1.74 13.78 32.77
CA ALA A 303 -1.36 13.74 31.36
C ALA A 303 -2.58 13.91 30.43
N ILE A 304 -3.70 13.29 30.77
CA ILE A 304 -4.97 13.43 30.03
C ILE A 304 -5.49 14.87 30.14
N GLN A 305 -5.46 15.45 31.35
CA GLN A 305 -5.90 16.83 31.58
C GLN A 305 -5.07 17.84 30.75
N LEU A 306 -3.75 17.69 30.70
CA LEU A 306 -2.86 18.54 29.91
C LEU A 306 -3.19 18.46 28.41
N LEU A 307 -3.42 17.25 27.89
CA LEU A 307 -3.82 17.05 26.50
C LEU A 307 -5.18 17.71 26.20
N MET A 308 -6.17 17.53 27.08
CA MET A 308 -7.49 18.16 26.92
C MET A 308 -7.41 19.69 26.95
N GLN A 309 -6.54 20.27 27.79
CA GLN A 309 -6.27 21.71 27.82
C GLN A 309 -5.63 22.19 26.51
N GLU A 310 -4.64 21.45 26.00
CA GLU A 310 -4.01 21.76 24.70
C GLU A 310 -5.02 21.74 23.55
N LEU A 311 -5.90 20.73 23.51
CA LEU A 311 -6.99 20.65 22.53
C LEU A 311 -7.91 21.88 22.61
N ALA A 312 -8.37 22.22 23.82
CA ALA A 312 -9.26 23.35 24.03
C ALA A 312 -8.60 24.68 23.64
N GLN A 313 -7.33 24.87 24.01
CA GLN A 313 -6.56 26.07 23.68
C GLN A 313 -6.32 26.19 22.17
N THR A 314 -5.98 25.08 21.50
CA THR A 314 -5.76 25.06 20.05
C THR A 314 -7.06 25.33 19.30
N CYS A 315 -8.16 24.69 19.70
CA CYS A 315 -9.49 24.95 19.13
C CYS A 315 -9.87 26.43 19.26
N SER A 316 -9.74 26.99 20.48
CA SER A 316 -10.05 28.39 20.77
C SER A 316 -9.23 29.36 19.91
N ARG A 317 -7.91 29.11 19.75
CA ARG A 317 -7.00 29.92 18.93
C ARG A 317 -7.47 30.06 17.49
N TRP A 318 -8.09 29.02 16.93
CA TRP A 318 -8.55 29.00 15.53
C TRP A 318 -10.06 29.18 15.38
N GLY A 319 -10.76 29.55 16.46
CA GLY A 319 -12.21 29.76 16.42
C GLY A 319 -13.01 28.50 16.14
N ILE A 320 -12.45 27.33 16.48
CA ILE A 320 -13.07 26.00 16.36
C ILE A 320 -13.70 25.65 17.71
N SER A 321 -14.89 25.08 17.68
CA SER A 321 -15.56 24.59 18.89
C SER A 321 -15.26 23.11 19.10
N LEU A 322 -14.61 22.75 20.21
CA LEU A 322 -14.53 21.36 20.66
C LEU A 322 -15.91 20.94 21.19
N CYS A 323 -16.64 20.15 20.40
CA CYS A 323 -18.07 19.89 20.59
C CYS A 323 -18.37 18.62 21.38
N GLY A 324 -17.39 17.74 21.56
CA GLY A 324 -17.60 16.44 22.19
C GLY A 324 -16.54 15.43 21.80
N GLY A 325 -16.74 14.19 22.20
CA GLY A 325 -15.74 13.14 22.00
C GLY A 325 -15.98 11.89 22.82
N HIS A 326 -14.97 11.02 22.80
CA HIS A 326 -14.88 9.81 23.63
C HIS A 326 -13.49 9.74 24.28
N THR A 327 -13.40 9.22 25.50
CA THR A 327 -12.11 9.03 26.18
C THR A 327 -12.05 7.62 26.75
N GLU A 328 -11.02 6.86 26.41
CA GLU A 328 -10.89 5.44 26.76
C GLU A 328 -9.47 5.11 27.25
N ILE A 329 -9.38 4.24 28.27
CA ILE A 329 -8.12 3.62 28.71
C ILE A 329 -8.13 2.16 28.25
N THR A 330 -7.23 1.76 27.35
CA THR A 330 -7.29 0.44 26.68
C THR A 330 -5.92 -0.10 26.32
N ASP A 331 -5.73 -1.42 26.47
CA ASP A 331 -4.53 -2.15 26.05
C ASP A 331 -4.45 -2.34 24.51
N ALA A 332 -5.46 -1.90 23.77
CA ALA A 332 -5.45 -1.85 22.31
C ALA A 332 -4.43 -0.86 21.74
N VAL A 333 -4.01 0.13 22.52
CA VAL A 333 -2.97 1.10 22.15
C VAL A 333 -1.80 1.01 23.12
N THR A 334 -0.58 1.14 22.61
CA THR A 334 0.66 1.13 23.41
C THR A 334 1.18 2.53 23.74
N ARG A 335 0.54 3.57 23.19
CA ARG A 335 0.82 5.00 23.38
C ARG A 335 -0.49 5.78 23.18
N PRO A 336 -0.58 7.04 23.65
CA PRO A 336 -1.75 7.87 23.40
C PRO A 336 -2.04 8.00 21.89
N VAL A 337 -3.30 7.86 21.51
CA VAL A 337 -3.80 8.11 20.14
C VAL A 337 -4.97 9.07 20.22
N VAL A 338 -4.94 10.12 19.40
CA VAL A 338 -6.01 11.11 19.30
C VAL A 338 -6.58 11.03 17.89
N THR A 339 -7.85 10.64 17.76
CA THR A 339 -8.56 10.70 16.48
C THR A 339 -9.49 11.90 16.45
N GLY A 340 -9.20 12.83 15.54
CA GLY A 340 -10.01 14.01 15.31
C GLY A 340 -11.07 13.75 14.25
N THR A 341 -12.22 14.37 14.41
CA THR A 341 -13.23 14.51 13.37
C THR A 341 -13.64 15.98 13.33
N LEU A 342 -13.40 16.64 12.21
CA LEU A 342 -13.68 18.06 12.06
C LEU A 342 -14.75 18.28 11.01
N VAL A 343 -15.64 19.22 11.31
CA VAL A 343 -16.73 19.66 10.46
C VAL A 343 -16.51 21.13 10.11
N GLY A 344 -16.52 21.42 8.82
CA GLY A 344 -16.47 22.76 8.26
C GLY A 344 -17.71 23.12 7.45
N THR A 345 -17.83 24.40 7.12
CA THR A 345 -18.93 24.93 6.31
C THR A 345 -18.39 25.79 5.19
N VAL A 346 -18.95 25.66 4.00
CA VAL A 346 -18.66 26.51 2.83
C VAL A 346 -19.94 26.78 2.05
N ALA A 347 -20.04 27.93 1.40
CA ALA A 347 -21.10 28.14 0.42
C ALA A 347 -20.84 27.24 -0.80
N LYS A 348 -21.89 26.67 -1.38
CA LYS A 348 -21.75 25.69 -2.47
C LYS A 348 -20.93 26.19 -3.67
N LYS A 349 -21.10 27.46 -4.03
CA LYS A 349 -20.37 28.12 -5.13
C LYS A 349 -18.87 28.34 -4.85
N ASP A 350 -18.48 28.32 -3.57
CA ASP A 350 -17.12 28.60 -3.10
C ASP A 350 -16.39 27.29 -2.72
N LEU A 351 -17.06 26.13 -2.84
CA LEU A 351 -16.45 24.82 -2.67
C LEU A 351 -15.36 24.62 -3.73
N LEU A 352 -14.13 24.39 -3.29
CA LEU A 352 -13.01 24.10 -4.16
C LEU A 352 -12.89 22.60 -4.38
N GLU A 353 -12.77 22.21 -5.63
CA GLU A 353 -12.79 20.80 -6.02
C GLU A 353 -11.69 20.53 -7.03
N LYS A 354 -10.92 19.46 -6.79
CA LYS A 354 -9.76 19.09 -7.61
C LYS A 354 -10.13 18.82 -9.06
N ARG A 355 -11.37 18.38 -9.33
CA ARG A 355 -11.95 18.23 -10.68
C ARG A 355 -12.07 19.53 -11.50
N ASN A 356 -11.96 20.70 -10.87
CA ASN A 356 -12.03 21.99 -11.57
C ASN A 356 -10.69 22.45 -12.16
N ILE A 357 -9.61 21.71 -11.85
CA ILE A 357 -8.29 21.87 -12.46
C ILE A 357 -8.38 21.55 -13.96
N ARG A 358 -7.69 22.34 -14.79
CA ARG A 358 -7.60 22.11 -16.24
C ARG A 358 -6.24 22.53 -16.80
N PRO A 359 -5.90 22.12 -18.04
CA PRO A 359 -4.70 22.60 -18.72
C PRO A 359 -4.59 24.13 -18.74
N GLY A 360 -3.38 24.64 -18.47
CA GLY A 360 -3.07 26.07 -18.32
C GLY A 360 -3.19 26.62 -16.90
N ASP A 361 -3.66 25.82 -15.93
CA ASP A 361 -3.63 26.22 -14.52
C ASP A 361 -2.20 26.18 -13.97
N ILE A 362 -1.89 27.10 -13.06
CA ILE A 362 -0.57 27.23 -12.42
C ILE A 362 -0.61 26.60 -11.05
N LEU A 363 0.42 25.82 -10.74
CA LEU A 363 0.63 25.19 -9.43
C LEU A 363 1.57 26.06 -8.59
N ILE A 364 1.08 26.50 -7.44
CA ILE A 364 1.81 27.31 -6.46
C ILE A 364 1.95 26.50 -5.16
N MET A 365 3.10 26.57 -4.52
CA MET A 365 3.27 26.10 -3.14
C MET A 365 3.41 27.28 -2.18
N THR A 366 2.91 27.13 -0.94
CA THR A 366 3.20 28.05 0.17
C THR A 366 4.29 27.49 1.08
N LYS A 367 5.01 28.37 1.78
CA LYS A 367 6.10 28.01 2.70
C LYS A 367 7.16 27.10 2.05
N ALA A 368 7.38 25.91 2.61
CA ALA A 368 8.45 25.00 2.22
C ALA A 368 8.03 23.53 2.42
N ALA A 369 8.65 22.61 1.68
CA ALA A 369 8.43 21.18 1.88
C ALA A 369 9.15 20.66 3.15
N GLY A 370 8.54 19.67 3.81
CA GLY A 370 9.13 18.96 4.96
C GLY A 370 9.13 19.72 6.29
N ILE A 371 8.28 20.74 6.45
CA ILE A 371 8.20 21.58 7.66
C ILE A 371 7.91 20.73 8.90
N GLU A 372 6.82 19.97 8.88
CA GLU A 372 6.40 19.11 9.98
C GLU A 372 7.45 18.05 10.31
N GLY A 373 7.92 17.28 9.32
CA GLY A 373 8.89 16.22 9.57
C GLY A 373 10.20 16.75 10.15
N THR A 374 10.62 17.96 9.74
CA THR A 374 11.79 18.62 10.35
C THR A 374 11.55 18.91 11.83
N ALA A 375 10.37 19.43 12.19
CA ALA A 375 10.01 19.71 13.58
C ALA A 375 9.94 18.44 14.42
N ILE A 376 9.33 17.38 13.90
CA ILE A 376 9.23 16.08 14.59
C ILE A 376 10.62 15.50 14.83
N ILE A 377 11.48 15.47 13.81
CA ILE A 377 12.85 14.93 13.94
C ILE A 377 13.64 15.72 14.99
N ALA A 378 13.51 17.06 15.01
CA ALA A 378 14.21 17.90 15.98
C ALA A 378 13.77 17.63 17.42
N ARG A 379 12.48 17.36 17.65
CA ARG A 379 11.92 17.04 18.98
C ARG A 379 12.22 15.63 19.45
N GLU A 380 12.03 14.64 18.57
CA GLU A 380 12.12 13.22 18.92
C GLU A 380 13.57 12.71 18.89
N CYS A 381 14.43 13.32 18.07
CA CYS A 381 15.81 12.87 17.84
C CYS A 381 16.89 13.96 18.09
N PRO A 382 16.80 14.81 19.14
CA PRO A 382 17.73 15.93 19.31
C PRO A 382 19.17 15.45 19.52
N THR A 383 19.37 14.34 20.23
CA THR A 383 20.70 13.74 20.44
C THR A 383 21.33 13.25 19.14
N LEU A 384 20.53 12.71 18.21
CA LEU A 384 21.01 12.27 16.91
C LEU A 384 21.48 13.47 16.08
N LEU A 385 20.70 14.56 16.06
CA LEU A 385 21.06 15.78 15.35
C LEU A 385 22.32 16.44 15.92
N ARG A 386 22.48 16.48 17.25
CA ARG A 386 23.72 16.96 17.89
C ARG A 386 24.93 16.15 17.46
N ARG A 387 24.84 14.82 17.45
CA ARG A 387 25.92 13.93 17.01
C ARG A 387 26.24 14.12 15.53
N ALA A 388 25.25 14.47 14.71
CA ALA A 388 25.44 14.79 13.31
C ALA A 388 26.06 16.18 13.07
N GLY A 389 26.22 17.02 14.11
CA GLY A 389 26.88 18.32 14.03
C GLY A 389 25.93 19.52 13.96
N MET A 390 24.66 19.36 14.33
CA MET A 390 23.74 20.49 14.49
C MET A 390 23.91 21.17 15.86
N THR A 391 23.82 22.49 15.89
CA THR A 391 23.87 23.26 17.14
C THR A 391 22.51 23.23 17.86
N ASP A 392 22.50 23.53 19.16
CA ASP A 392 21.23 23.60 19.92
C ASP A 392 20.29 24.69 19.38
N GLU A 393 20.83 25.83 18.92
CA GLU A 393 20.05 26.91 18.29
C GLU A 393 19.39 26.46 16.97
N GLU A 394 20.10 25.68 16.16
CA GLU A 394 19.54 25.12 14.92
C GLU A 394 18.43 24.10 15.23
N ILE A 395 18.61 23.26 16.25
CA ILE A 395 17.62 22.26 16.69
C ILE A 395 16.38 22.97 17.27
N GLU A 396 16.56 24.02 18.06
CA GLU A 396 15.46 24.84 18.59
C GLU A 396 14.69 25.53 17.45
N THR A 397 15.40 26.07 16.46
CA THR A 397 14.78 26.65 15.26
C THR A 397 13.96 25.60 14.49
N CYS A 398 14.51 24.40 14.28
CA CYS A 398 13.78 23.30 13.64
C CYS A 398 12.54 22.90 14.45
N THR A 399 12.64 22.86 15.77
CA THR A 399 11.52 22.55 16.68
C THR A 399 10.41 23.60 16.54
N SER A 400 10.78 24.88 16.39
CA SER A 400 9.84 25.98 16.21
C SER A 400 9.01 25.90 14.91
N TYR A 401 9.44 25.10 13.93
CA TYR A 401 8.68 24.88 12.69
C TYR A 401 7.31 24.23 12.94
N LEU A 402 7.09 23.62 14.10
CA LEU A 402 5.76 23.18 14.53
C LEU A 402 4.73 24.33 14.54
N ASN A 403 5.17 25.57 14.79
CA ASN A 403 4.28 26.73 14.76
C ASN A 403 3.82 27.11 13.34
N GLN A 404 4.40 26.49 12.31
CA GLN A 404 4.12 26.76 10.90
C GLN A 404 3.28 25.67 10.22
N ILE A 405 2.84 24.63 10.95
CA ILE A 405 2.08 23.50 10.36
C ILE A 405 0.66 23.86 9.93
N SER A 406 0.10 24.98 10.43
CA SER A 406 -1.21 25.46 10.00
C SER A 406 -1.13 26.11 8.62
N ILE A 407 -2.08 25.78 7.74
CA ILE A 407 -2.28 26.43 6.44
C ILE A 407 -3.58 27.25 6.37
N LEU A 408 -4.25 27.47 7.51
CA LEU A 408 -5.58 28.07 7.57
C LEU A 408 -5.62 29.50 7.04
N GLN A 409 -4.56 30.28 7.29
CA GLN A 409 -4.48 31.64 6.78
C GLN A 409 -4.27 31.64 5.26
N GLU A 410 -3.41 30.75 4.76
CA GLU A 410 -3.14 30.56 3.34
C GLU A 410 -4.40 30.16 2.57
N ALA A 411 -5.09 29.14 3.08
CA ALA A 411 -6.32 28.62 2.50
C ALA A 411 -7.44 29.67 2.49
N SER A 412 -7.57 30.46 3.56
CA SER A 412 -8.54 31.56 3.63
C SER A 412 -8.27 32.64 2.57
N ILE A 413 -7.00 33.05 2.41
CA ILE A 413 -6.59 34.01 1.37
C ILE A 413 -6.86 33.46 -0.04
N ALA A 414 -6.52 32.19 -0.27
CA ALA A 414 -6.71 31.52 -1.55
C ALA A 414 -8.20 31.36 -1.89
N ALA A 415 -9.02 30.87 -0.97
CA ALA A 415 -10.47 30.72 -1.15
C ALA A 415 -11.17 32.05 -1.47
N CYS A 416 -10.67 33.17 -0.94
CA CYS A 416 -11.19 34.51 -1.22
C CYS A 416 -10.58 35.15 -2.50
N THR A 417 -9.87 34.39 -3.34
CA THR A 417 -9.22 34.89 -4.54
C THR A 417 -9.82 34.27 -5.79
N GLN A 418 -10.46 35.10 -6.62
CA GLN A 418 -11.07 34.66 -7.86
C GLN A 418 -10.03 34.04 -8.78
N GLY A 419 -10.34 32.84 -9.29
CA GLY A 419 -9.45 32.08 -10.18
C GLY A 419 -8.65 30.98 -9.48
N VAL A 420 -8.67 30.88 -8.15
CA VAL A 420 -8.25 29.65 -7.46
C VAL A 420 -9.27 28.54 -7.79
N CYS A 421 -8.79 27.37 -8.19
CA CYS A 421 -9.64 26.25 -8.60
C CYS A 421 -9.57 25.04 -7.66
N ALA A 422 -8.43 24.83 -7.00
CA ALA A 422 -8.26 23.73 -6.05
C ALA A 422 -7.10 24.01 -5.10
N MET A 423 -7.12 23.35 -3.94
CA MET A 423 -6.03 23.30 -3.00
C MET A 423 -5.78 21.86 -2.54
N HIS A 424 -4.57 21.58 -2.08
CA HIS A 424 -4.14 20.29 -1.52
C HIS A 424 -3.05 20.54 -0.49
N ASP A 425 -3.19 20.03 0.73
CA ASP A 425 -2.14 20.18 1.74
C ASP A 425 -1.07 19.10 1.57
N VAL A 426 0.16 19.43 1.99
CA VAL A 426 1.28 18.51 1.86
C VAL A 426 1.43 17.73 3.17
N THR A 427 1.00 16.47 3.21
CA THR A 427 1.10 15.61 4.40
C THR A 427 2.09 14.46 4.19
N GLU A 428 1.70 13.21 4.46
CA GLU A 428 2.54 12.01 4.39
C GLU A 428 3.00 11.71 2.95
N GLY A 429 4.28 11.39 2.79
CA GLY A 429 4.95 11.26 1.50
C GLY A 429 5.43 12.60 0.91
N GLY A 430 5.20 13.70 1.64
CA GLY A 430 5.69 15.03 1.31
C GLY A 430 5.13 15.59 0.01
N ILE A 431 5.82 16.60 -0.53
CA ILE A 431 5.36 17.35 -1.70
C ILE A 431 5.27 16.45 -2.95
N VAL A 432 6.07 15.39 -2.99
CA VAL A 432 6.09 14.45 -4.12
C VAL A 432 4.80 13.64 -4.19
N THR A 433 4.35 13.09 -3.07
CA THR A 433 3.08 12.38 -2.99
C THR A 433 1.91 13.33 -3.19
N ALA A 434 1.92 14.51 -2.54
CA ALA A 434 0.85 15.50 -2.66
C ALA A 434 0.58 15.95 -4.12
N ILE A 435 1.63 16.21 -4.92
CA ILE A 435 1.45 16.56 -6.35
C ILE A 435 0.94 15.36 -7.15
N SER A 436 1.38 14.15 -6.81
CA SER A 436 0.93 12.93 -7.49
C SER A 436 -0.55 12.64 -7.20
N GLU A 437 -1.00 12.84 -5.96
CA GLU A 437 -2.40 12.77 -5.54
C GLU A 437 -3.25 13.83 -6.24
N LEU A 438 -2.75 15.07 -6.31
CA LEU A 438 -3.43 16.16 -7.01
C LEU A 438 -3.61 15.85 -8.51
N SER A 439 -2.60 15.24 -9.16
CA SER A 439 -2.70 14.78 -10.55
C SER A 439 -3.74 13.67 -10.73
N GLU A 440 -3.78 12.68 -9.83
CA GLU A 440 -4.75 11.59 -9.87
C GLU A 440 -6.19 12.09 -9.64
N ALA A 441 -6.40 12.93 -8.64
CA ALA A 441 -7.72 13.47 -8.29
C ALA A 441 -8.26 14.41 -9.39
N SER A 442 -7.40 15.25 -9.96
CA SER A 442 -7.78 16.16 -11.05
C SER A 442 -7.93 15.49 -12.40
N LYS A 443 -7.37 14.28 -12.58
CA LYS A 443 -7.19 13.65 -13.90
C LYS A 443 -6.50 14.59 -14.90
N CYS A 444 -5.54 15.37 -14.39
CA CYS A 444 -4.65 16.17 -15.20
C CYS A 444 -3.19 15.83 -14.95
N LYS A 445 -2.36 15.91 -16.01
CA LYS A 445 -0.92 15.76 -15.91
C LYS A 445 -0.29 17.09 -15.50
N ILE A 446 0.63 17.04 -14.53
CA ILE A 446 1.25 18.23 -13.94
C ILE A 446 2.72 18.29 -14.31
N LYS A 447 3.16 19.41 -14.88
CA LYS A 447 4.57 19.71 -15.09
C LYS A 447 5.13 20.46 -13.89
N VAL A 448 6.25 20.00 -13.35
CA VAL A 448 6.87 20.54 -12.13
C VAL A 448 8.32 20.93 -12.39
N HIS A 449 8.70 22.10 -11.89
CA HIS A 449 10.08 22.58 -11.84
C HIS A 449 10.67 22.30 -10.47
N CYS A 450 11.39 21.18 -10.33
CA CYS A 450 11.97 20.73 -9.06
C CYS A 450 12.94 21.75 -8.45
N ASP A 451 13.64 22.54 -9.27
CA ASP A 451 14.52 23.62 -8.82
C ASP A 451 13.78 24.80 -8.17
N ARG A 452 12.46 24.90 -8.37
CA ARG A 452 11.61 25.93 -7.75
C ARG A 452 10.94 25.46 -6.46
N ILE A 453 11.02 24.18 -6.12
CA ILE A 453 10.46 23.65 -4.88
C ILE A 453 11.27 24.20 -3.69
N VAL A 454 10.57 24.95 -2.84
CA VAL A 454 11.17 25.60 -1.67
C VAL A 454 11.35 24.58 -0.56
N VAL A 455 12.56 24.53 0.01
CA VAL A 455 12.91 23.74 1.19
C VAL A 455 13.78 24.62 2.07
N TYR A 456 13.45 24.73 3.36
CA TYR A 456 14.22 25.55 4.29
C TYR A 456 15.67 25.06 4.44
N PRO A 457 16.64 25.95 4.66
CA PRO A 457 18.05 25.58 4.79
C PRO A 457 18.30 24.53 5.89
N LEU A 458 17.66 24.69 7.06
CA LEU A 458 17.81 23.74 8.16
C LEU A 458 17.14 22.40 7.87
N THR A 459 15.98 22.38 7.18
CA THR A 459 15.37 21.14 6.68
C THR A 459 16.33 20.40 5.75
N ARG A 460 16.98 21.09 4.80
CA ARG A 460 17.99 20.46 3.94
C ARG A 460 19.17 19.92 4.75
N LYS A 461 19.63 20.67 5.76
CA LYS A 461 20.72 20.26 6.65
C LYS A 461 20.37 18.98 7.42
N VAL A 462 19.21 18.96 8.09
CA VAL A 462 18.67 17.78 8.79
C VAL A 462 18.60 16.57 7.83
N CYS A 463 17.98 16.77 6.67
CA CYS A 463 17.79 15.69 5.70
C CYS A 463 19.12 15.11 5.19
N THR A 464 20.10 15.98 4.93
CA THR A 464 21.44 15.58 4.48
C THR A 464 22.15 14.76 5.56
N HIS A 465 22.09 15.19 6.82
CA HIS A 465 22.71 14.49 7.95
C HIS A 465 22.12 13.10 8.19
N LEU A 466 20.82 12.93 7.94
CA LEU A 466 20.11 11.68 8.20
C LEU A 466 19.94 10.79 6.97
N GLY A 467 20.43 11.21 5.80
CA GLY A 467 20.28 10.44 4.56
C GLY A 467 18.81 10.27 4.15
N ILE A 468 17.98 11.28 4.39
CA ILE A 468 16.58 11.33 3.98
C ILE A 468 16.35 12.42 2.93
N ASN A 469 15.25 12.34 2.18
CA ASN A 469 14.91 13.31 1.14
C ASN A 469 13.82 14.29 1.63
N PRO A 470 14.06 15.61 1.63
CA PRO A 470 13.06 16.59 2.10
C PRO A 470 11.77 16.61 1.26
N LEU A 471 11.80 16.11 0.03
CA LEU A 471 10.62 16.08 -0.84
C LEU A 471 9.65 14.94 -0.51
N GLY A 472 10.14 13.89 0.15
CA GLY A 472 9.35 12.74 0.62
C GLY A 472 9.06 12.78 2.11
N LEU A 473 9.42 13.88 2.78
CA LEU A 473 9.25 14.07 4.22
C LEU A 473 7.90 14.73 4.50
N ILE A 474 7.19 14.21 5.50
CA ILE A 474 5.89 14.73 5.94
C ILE A 474 5.90 16.26 6.09
N GLY A 475 4.92 16.92 5.47
CA GLY A 475 5.06 18.32 5.09
C GLY A 475 4.05 19.32 5.66
N SER A 476 3.24 18.97 6.67
CA SER A 476 2.14 19.85 7.10
C SER A 476 2.66 21.27 7.35
N GLY A 477 1.89 22.26 6.90
CA GLY A 477 2.31 23.67 6.85
C GLY A 477 2.64 24.19 5.45
N CYS A 478 2.69 23.31 4.46
CA CYS A 478 2.77 23.65 3.04
C CYS A 478 1.44 23.37 2.34
N LEU A 479 0.96 24.36 1.58
CA LEU A 479 -0.28 24.26 0.79
C LEU A 479 0.06 24.33 -0.70
N LEU A 480 -0.44 23.37 -1.47
CA LEU A 480 -0.49 23.43 -2.93
C LEU A 480 -1.78 24.12 -3.35
N ILE A 481 -1.67 25.04 -4.30
CA ILE A 481 -2.79 25.81 -4.84
C ILE A 481 -2.71 25.75 -6.36
N CYS A 482 -3.79 25.27 -6.98
CA CYS A 482 -4.00 25.44 -8.41
C CYS A 482 -4.86 26.66 -8.67
N CYS A 483 -4.42 27.52 -9.58
CA CYS A 483 -5.16 28.70 -9.97
C CYS A 483 -5.02 29.00 -11.46
N ARG A 484 -5.93 29.79 -12.01
CA ARG A 484 -5.81 30.31 -13.38
C ARG A 484 -4.57 31.20 -13.47
N GLU A 485 -3.92 31.21 -14.63
CA GLU A 485 -2.73 32.05 -14.89
C GLU A 485 -2.93 33.53 -14.49
N GLY A 486 -4.09 34.11 -14.82
CA GLY A 486 -4.42 35.50 -14.48
C GLY A 486 -4.57 35.80 -12.97
N ALA A 487 -4.70 34.78 -12.11
CA ALA A 487 -4.85 34.95 -10.67
C ALA A 487 -3.50 34.93 -9.90
N VAL A 488 -2.42 34.47 -10.54
CA VAL A 488 -1.11 34.25 -9.90
C VAL A 488 -0.58 35.52 -9.24
N GLU A 489 -0.54 36.63 -9.98
CA GLU A 489 0.01 37.90 -9.48
C GLU A 489 -0.78 38.44 -8.28
N GLN A 490 -2.12 38.37 -8.35
CA GLN A 490 -2.98 38.80 -7.25
C GLN A 490 -2.77 37.92 -6.01
N LEU A 491 -2.69 36.61 -6.19
CA LEU A 491 -2.54 35.66 -5.10
C LEU A 491 -1.17 35.83 -4.41
N CYS A 492 -0.07 35.92 -5.18
CA CYS A 492 1.26 36.17 -4.64
C CYS A 492 1.35 37.50 -3.88
N ARG A 493 0.70 38.57 -4.37
CA ARG A 493 0.63 39.86 -3.66
C ARG A 493 -0.10 39.75 -2.32
N LYS A 494 -1.23 39.03 -2.27
CA LYS A 494 -1.97 38.83 -1.01
C LYS A 494 -1.16 38.02 0.00
N PHE A 495 -0.44 36.98 -0.45
CA PHE A 495 0.45 36.23 0.42
C PHE A 495 1.63 37.06 0.93
N LEU A 496 2.26 37.86 0.07
CA LEU A 496 3.32 38.77 0.48
C LEU A 496 2.82 39.78 1.53
N ALA A 497 1.63 40.34 1.36
CA ALA A 497 1.02 41.26 2.34
C ALA A 497 0.71 40.59 3.69
N ALA A 498 0.57 39.27 3.70
CA ALA A 498 0.34 38.45 4.90
C ALA A 498 1.63 37.83 5.47
N ASP A 499 2.80 38.17 4.92
CA ASP A 499 4.11 37.58 5.26
C ASP A 499 4.18 36.05 5.05
N ILE A 500 3.52 35.58 3.99
CA ILE A 500 3.47 34.17 3.62
C ILE A 500 4.31 33.98 2.36
N PRO A 501 5.45 33.26 2.43
CA PRO A 501 6.22 32.93 1.24
C PRO A 501 5.43 31.97 0.35
N CYS A 502 5.47 32.21 -0.96
CA CYS A 502 4.87 31.34 -1.98
C CYS A 502 5.73 31.30 -3.24
N ALA A 503 5.64 30.21 -3.98
CA ALA A 503 6.40 30.01 -5.22
C ALA A 503 5.55 29.28 -6.27
N PRO A 504 5.44 29.79 -7.51
CA PRO A 504 4.96 29.02 -8.66
C PRO A 504 5.96 27.92 -9.01
N ILE A 505 5.56 26.66 -8.83
CA ILE A 505 6.44 25.49 -9.00
C ILE A 505 6.11 24.67 -10.23
N GLY A 506 4.98 24.90 -10.88
CA GLY A 506 4.56 24.08 -12.01
C GLY A 506 3.33 24.62 -12.72
N GLU A 507 2.89 23.85 -13.70
CA GLU A 507 1.71 24.13 -14.53
C GLU A 507 1.03 22.82 -14.93
N VAL A 508 -0.28 22.89 -15.15
CA VAL A 508 -1.08 21.76 -15.64
C VAL A 508 -1.04 21.77 -17.15
N ILE A 509 -0.61 20.67 -17.76
CA ILE A 509 -0.25 20.65 -19.19
C ILE A 509 -1.32 19.99 -20.08
N GLU A 510 -1.93 18.89 -19.64
CA GLU A 510 -2.93 18.15 -20.41
C GLU A 510 -3.83 17.32 -19.49
N TYR A 511 -4.96 16.85 -20.03
CA TYR A 511 -5.79 15.85 -19.35
C TYR A 511 -5.10 14.49 -19.38
N GLY A 512 -5.16 13.75 -18.26
CA GLY A 512 -4.41 12.51 -18.04
C GLY A 512 -3.92 12.41 -16.60
N THR A 513 -3.09 11.43 -16.25
CA THR A 513 -2.51 11.34 -14.91
C THR A 513 -0.99 11.22 -14.99
N GLY A 514 -0.30 11.73 -13.97
CA GLY A 514 1.15 11.67 -13.85
C GLY A 514 1.81 13.04 -13.73
N VAL A 515 3.12 12.99 -13.42
CA VAL A 515 3.93 14.18 -13.18
C VAL A 515 5.13 14.19 -14.13
N GLU A 516 5.33 15.30 -14.83
CA GLU A 516 6.53 15.55 -15.64
C GLU A 516 7.45 16.51 -14.91
N ALA A 517 8.61 16.02 -14.48
CA ALA A 517 9.51 16.75 -13.62
C ALA A 517 10.70 17.31 -14.39
N PHE A 518 11.09 18.55 -14.09
CA PHE A 518 12.21 19.24 -14.72
C PHE A 518 13.15 19.86 -13.69
N VAL A 519 14.45 19.84 -13.96
CA VAL A 519 15.47 20.61 -13.22
C VAL A 519 16.21 21.48 -14.23
N ALA A 520 16.15 22.80 -14.06
CA ALA A 520 16.79 23.75 -14.98
C ALA A 520 16.43 23.48 -16.46
N GLY A 521 15.16 23.12 -16.72
CA GLY A 521 14.63 22.82 -18.05
C GLY A 521 14.93 21.42 -18.60
N LYS A 522 15.68 20.57 -17.89
CA LYS A 522 15.96 19.18 -18.30
C LYS A 522 14.99 18.21 -17.65
N PRO A 523 14.41 17.24 -18.38
CA PRO A 523 13.51 16.25 -17.81
C PRO A 523 14.26 15.36 -16.82
N VAL A 524 13.64 15.09 -15.69
CA VAL A 524 14.12 14.16 -14.65
C VAL A 524 13.00 13.20 -14.28
N LYS A 525 13.34 12.04 -13.73
CA LYS A 525 12.34 11.12 -13.19
C LYS A 525 11.71 11.73 -11.94
N TRP A 526 10.38 11.80 -11.89
CA TRP A 526 9.68 12.16 -10.66
C TRP A 526 9.96 11.08 -9.59
N PRO A 527 10.45 11.46 -8.41
CA PRO A 527 10.75 10.49 -7.35
C PRO A 527 9.46 9.80 -6.87
N HIS A 528 9.63 8.60 -6.30
CA HIS A 528 8.56 7.85 -5.67
C HIS A 528 9.07 7.35 -4.32
N PHE A 529 8.27 7.54 -3.27
CA PHE A 529 8.55 7.08 -1.93
C PHE A 529 7.49 6.03 -1.57
N GLU A 530 7.91 4.78 -1.35
CA GLU A 530 6.98 3.71 -0.96
C GLU A 530 6.37 3.95 0.42
N VAL A 531 7.14 4.60 1.30
CA VAL A 531 6.75 5.05 2.64
C VAL A 531 7.29 6.46 2.86
N ASP A 532 6.66 7.23 3.74
CA ASP A 532 7.17 8.54 4.15
C ASP A 532 8.60 8.45 4.70
N GLU A 533 9.41 9.46 4.40
CA GLU A 533 10.82 9.50 4.81
C GLU A 533 11.00 9.53 6.34
N LEU A 534 10.05 10.11 7.09
CA LEU A 534 10.03 10.05 8.56
C LEU A 534 9.76 8.63 9.06
N ALA A 535 8.80 7.93 8.46
CA ALA A 535 8.49 6.54 8.81
C ALA A 535 9.69 5.63 8.51
N ARG A 536 10.34 5.83 7.35
CA ARG A 536 11.58 5.14 6.97
C ARG A 536 12.71 5.38 7.99
N LEU A 537 12.90 6.63 8.41
CA LEU A 537 13.90 6.99 9.42
C LEU A 537 13.65 6.26 10.75
N PHE A 538 12.43 6.32 11.28
CA PHE A 538 12.09 5.68 12.55
C PHE A 538 12.18 4.15 12.50
N HIS A 539 11.82 3.54 11.36
CA HIS A 539 12.03 2.12 11.16
C HIS A 539 13.52 1.75 11.24
N ASN A 540 14.38 2.49 10.54
CA ASN A 540 15.83 2.26 10.56
C ASN A 540 16.42 2.42 11.97
N LEU A 541 16.01 3.46 12.71
CA LEU A 541 16.45 3.68 14.08
C LEU A 541 16.02 2.55 15.02
N ALA A 542 14.80 2.04 14.88
CA ALA A 542 14.31 0.91 15.66
C ALA A 542 15.09 -0.39 15.36
N GLU A 543 15.47 -0.62 14.10
CA GLU A 543 16.28 -1.78 13.71
C GLU A 543 17.73 -1.68 14.19
N GLU A 544 18.32 -0.49 14.24
CA GLU A 544 19.64 -0.27 14.85
C GLU A 544 19.63 -0.55 16.36
N GLN A 545 18.58 -0.12 17.07
CA GLN A 545 18.43 -0.37 18.51
C GLN A 545 18.23 -1.85 18.86
N LYS A 546 17.74 -2.68 17.93
CA LYS A 546 17.64 -4.14 18.13
C LYS A 546 18.98 -4.87 17.91
N LYS A 547 19.93 -4.24 17.22
CA LYS A 547 21.22 -4.83 16.85
C LYS A 547 22.36 -4.45 17.80
N GLY A 548 22.22 -3.34 18.52
CA GLY A 548 23.12 -2.90 19.60
C GLY A 548 22.63 -3.35 20.96
#